data_AF-A0A4R0RPC0-F1
#
_entry.id   AF-A0A4R0RPC0-F1
#
_cell.length_a   1.000
_cell.length_b   1.000
_cell.length_c   1.000
_cell.angle_alpha   90.00
_cell.angle_beta   90.00
_cell.angle_gamma   90.00
#
_symmetry.space_group_name_H-M   'P 1'
#
loop_
_entity.id
_entity.type
_entity.pdbx_description
1 polymer ?
#
loop_
_entity_poly.entity_id
_entity_poly.type
_entity_poly.pdbx_seq_one_letter_code
_entity_poly.pdbx_strand_id
1 'polypeptide(L)'
;MIMDGRSVTDGTTIVNGPGSTNGSNKDAPPSPVAGPSKPAYPNRPDIPMPASHKLMRTADYLLSDRSFFVPIGKEGLIAALEKLNGELKDAGYPSILSKKSPTDWIGKEINPGHIGLVNHGGLPKLLTRPGRYPGFPLRNWWARTFHGTKGLSDTVISFQGITVVQVSQNQAAVVSDPQNQIFVIKNAGFVAYAAEGSYDVLSVVDQTHLPTIVKDHITGSTLGWTHEVTMKSKTGDGYKEYVVALFLNIPANNCAILQKGDDLELLPAGQHYITNPNVTLRGLYTLGENQKEMPTKDMYTRDQVPVSLTIYLKWQLTKPLMLATHGYNTPYDALRDKTQSILTQIVAHLDYSSMVKQRSLGPDNLDDGSDASSAFLDALRTRAMDDLLEAALEYGINLKDLAVIDRQFKGDIASTMDKLTTRALQAQVEAANVDRENSNKIKQEEGTLAVAQVKAKVRNTQAEAEAYSVVAAARAQAERLEIEAQAQATATRLAAEADAEAIRIKARADAAVTDTFAREMETRRMEVSRVKAFGHKTVFVPTEGLGAHMGNTMAVGMGAHMGATDAQK
;
A
#
# COMPACT_ATOMS: atom_id res chain seq x y z
N MET A 1 -11.26 -25.27 -10.34
CA MET A 1 -12.33 -24.25 -10.36
C MET A 1 -11.81 -23.14 -11.26
N ILE A 2 -12.39 -23.06 -12.45
CA ILE A 2 -11.97 -22.20 -13.57
C ILE A 2 -12.81 -20.93 -13.49
N MET A 3 -12.18 -19.76 -13.56
CA MET A 3 -12.77 -18.59 -14.21
C MET A 3 -11.69 -17.82 -14.95
N ASP A 4 -11.80 -17.91 -16.27
CA ASP A 4 -11.15 -17.08 -17.27
C ASP A 4 -11.65 -15.63 -17.19
N GLY A 5 -10.73 -14.68 -17.33
CA GLY A 5 -11.01 -13.27 -17.59
C GLY A 5 -10.22 -12.80 -18.81
N ARG A 6 -10.78 -13.01 -20.00
CA ARG A 6 -10.31 -12.42 -21.26
C ARG A 6 -10.65 -10.92 -21.31
N SER A 7 -9.69 -10.11 -21.74
CA SER A 7 -9.90 -8.76 -22.30
C SER A 7 -8.79 -8.53 -23.33
N VAL A 8 -8.98 -8.98 -24.58
CA VAL A 8 -9.36 -8.16 -25.75
C VAL A 8 -8.38 -7.00 -26.00
N THR A 9 -7.62 -7.22 -27.07
CA THR A 9 -6.74 -6.34 -27.83
C THR A 9 -7.50 -5.17 -28.47
N ASP A 10 -6.98 -3.96 -28.37
CA ASP A 10 -7.09 -2.92 -29.41
C ASP A 10 -6.03 -1.84 -29.16
N GLY A 11 -4.84 -2.08 -29.69
CA GLY A 11 -3.73 -1.12 -29.73
C GLY A 11 -3.47 -0.73 -31.17
N THR A 12 -4.33 0.10 -31.74
CA THR A 12 -4.15 0.68 -33.08
C THR A 12 -2.91 1.57 -33.09
N THR A 13 -1.85 1.11 -33.76
CA THR A 13 -0.67 1.90 -34.11
C THR A 13 -1.06 2.95 -35.15
N ILE A 14 -1.30 4.19 -34.73
CA ILE A 14 -1.58 5.30 -35.66
C ILE A 14 -0.24 5.81 -36.19
N VAL A 15 0.09 5.41 -37.41
CA VAL A 15 1.20 5.95 -38.21
C VAL A 15 0.69 7.17 -38.97
N ASN A 16 0.83 8.36 -38.38
CA ASN A 16 0.58 9.62 -39.09
C ASN A 16 1.83 10.04 -39.87
N GLY A 17 1.88 9.67 -41.15
CA GLY A 17 2.72 10.35 -42.14
C GLY A 17 1.93 11.47 -42.84
N PRO A 18 2.57 12.53 -43.35
CA PRO A 18 1.86 13.60 -44.05
C PRO A 18 1.32 13.06 -45.38
N GLY A 19 -0.01 12.93 -45.45
CA GLY A 19 -0.73 12.58 -46.67
C GLY A 19 -0.71 13.75 -47.66
N SER A 20 0.08 13.62 -48.72
CA SER A 20 -0.03 14.45 -49.92
C SER A 20 -1.42 14.28 -50.53
N THR A 21 -2.21 15.36 -50.56
CA THR A 21 -3.49 15.41 -51.26
C THR A 21 -3.37 16.40 -52.42
N ASN A 22 -3.14 15.86 -53.61
CA ASN A 22 -3.26 16.58 -54.87
C ASN A 22 -3.98 15.66 -55.87
N GLY A 23 -5.07 16.13 -56.47
CA GLY A 23 -5.67 15.52 -57.65
C GLY A 23 -7.17 15.21 -57.60
N SER A 24 -7.97 16.26 -57.86
CA SER A 24 -9.11 16.28 -58.80
C SER A 24 -9.88 14.98 -59.11
N ASN A 25 -11.20 14.99 -58.88
CA ASN A 25 -12.14 14.69 -59.95
C ASN A 25 -13.53 15.32 -59.72
N LYS A 26 -14.06 15.87 -60.81
CA LYS A 26 -15.36 16.50 -60.96
C LYS A 26 -16.47 15.44 -61.12
N ASP A 27 -17.71 15.91 -60.96
CA ASP A 27 -18.97 15.35 -61.44
C ASP A 27 -19.71 14.32 -60.56
N ALA A 28 -20.64 14.83 -59.73
CA ALA A 28 -21.92 14.16 -59.44
C ALA A 28 -22.98 15.19 -58.97
N PRO A 29 -24.28 15.00 -59.31
CA PRO A 29 -25.32 16.05 -59.33
C PRO A 29 -26.07 16.22 -57.99
N PRO A 30 -26.88 17.30 -57.83
CA PRO A 30 -27.48 17.65 -56.56
C PRO A 30 -28.80 16.93 -56.33
N SER A 31 -29.09 16.56 -55.09
CA SER A 31 -30.47 16.40 -54.64
C SER A 31 -30.63 16.77 -53.17
N PRO A 32 -31.80 17.33 -52.80
CA PRO A 32 -32.01 18.05 -51.56
C PRO A 32 -32.69 17.17 -50.50
N VAL A 33 -32.67 17.62 -49.25
CA VAL A 33 -33.86 17.78 -48.38
C VAL A 33 -33.36 18.04 -46.95
N ALA A 34 -33.84 19.16 -46.41
CA ALA A 34 -33.66 19.62 -45.05
C ALA A 34 -34.39 18.71 -44.05
N GLY A 35 -33.75 18.48 -42.91
CA GLY A 35 -34.33 17.86 -41.72
C GLY A 35 -33.59 18.32 -40.46
N PRO A 36 -34.27 18.45 -39.31
CA PRO A 36 -34.01 19.51 -38.34
C PRO A 36 -32.88 19.24 -37.36
N SER A 37 -32.26 20.34 -36.96
CA SER A 37 -31.23 20.50 -35.93
C SER A 37 -31.59 19.84 -34.60
N LYS A 38 -30.73 18.94 -34.12
CA LYS A 38 -30.67 18.51 -32.72
C LYS A 38 -29.91 19.55 -31.88
N PRO A 39 -30.31 19.75 -30.60
CA PRO A 39 -29.79 20.83 -29.78
C PRO A 39 -28.33 20.60 -29.37
N ALA A 40 -27.60 21.72 -29.32
CA ALA A 40 -26.21 21.82 -28.92
C ALA A 40 -25.99 21.34 -27.48
N TYR A 41 -25.06 20.41 -27.30
CA TYR A 41 -24.44 20.14 -26.00
C TYR A 41 -23.42 21.24 -25.69
N PRO A 42 -23.33 21.71 -24.44
CA PRO A 42 -22.38 22.75 -24.07
C PRO A 42 -20.94 22.21 -24.12
N ASN A 43 -20.10 23.01 -24.78
CA ASN A 43 -18.64 22.99 -24.86
C ASN A 43 -17.92 22.08 -23.86
N ARG A 44 -17.34 21.00 -24.39
CA ARG A 44 -16.14 20.37 -23.81
C ARG A 44 -15.00 21.40 -23.90
N PRO A 45 -14.21 21.63 -22.84
CA PRO A 45 -13.01 22.44 -22.97
C PRO A 45 -12.08 21.79 -23.99
N ASP A 46 -11.72 22.56 -25.01
CA ASP A 46 -10.73 22.21 -26.00
C ASP A 46 -9.45 21.76 -25.29
N ILE A 47 -9.13 20.48 -25.42
CA ILE A 47 -7.81 19.97 -25.06
C ILE A 47 -6.87 20.57 -26.10
N PRO A 48 -5.91 21.44 -25.73
CA PRO A 48 -4.98 22.00 -26.69
C PRO A 48 -4.22 20.86 -27.37
N MET A 49 -4.39 20.74 -28.70
CA MET A 49 -3.53 19.90 -29.51
C MET A 49 -2.07 20.27 -29.21
N PRO A 50 -1.16 19.29 -29.07
CA PRO A 50 0.24 19.57 -28.78
C PRO A 50 0.80 20.50 -29.86
N ALA A 51 1.36 21.62 -29.42
CA ALA A 51 2.01 22.61 -30.27
C ALA A 51 2.98 21.89 -31.22
N SER A 52 2.82 22.12 -32.52
CA SER A 52 3.69 21.53 -33.53
C SER A 52 5.15 21.87 -33.23
N HIS A 53 5.96 20.84 -32.97
CA HIS A 53 7.40 20.94 -32.68
C HIS A 53 8.13 21.84 -33.68
N LYS A 54 8.43 23.09 -33.30
CA LYS A 54 8.83 24.17 -34.20
C LYS A 54 10.33 24.12 -34.49
N LEU A 55 11.14 23.64 -33.55
CA LEU A 55 12.58 23.42 -33.70
C LEU A 55 12.90 22.13 -34.46
N MET A 56 12.03 21.12 -34.36
CA MET A 56 12.17 19.85 -35.09
C MET A 56 11.60 19.88 -36.51
N ARG A 57 11.02 20.99 -36.99
CA ARG A 57 10.70 21.14 -38.42
C ARG A 57 11.99 21.16 -39.23
N THR A 58 12.56 19.98 -39.43
CA THR A 58 13.35 19.68 -40.59
C THR A 58 12.42 19.99 -41.75
N ALA A 59 12.78 20.97 -42.58
CA ALA A 59 12.22 21.00 -43.92
C ALA A 59 12.36 19.57 -44.44
N ASP A 60 11.29 18.98 -44.97
CA ASP A 60 11.37 17.67 -45.59
C ASP A 60 12.33 17.81 -46.77
N TYR A 61 13.62 17.62 -46.53
CA TYR A 61 14.70 17.79 -47.50
C TYR A 61 14.60 16.73 -48.61
N LEU A 62 13.75 15.72 -48.44
CA LEU A 62 13.33 14.80 -49.48
C LEU A 62 12.35 15.42 -50.49
N LEU A 63 11.70 16.53 -50.16
CA LEU A 63 10.77 17.26 -51.03
C LEU A 63 11.44 18.42 -51.78
N SER A 64 12.68 18.79 -51.46
CA SER A 64 13.43 19.73 -52.30
C SER A 64 13.78 19.05 -53.62
N ASP A 65 13.38 19.66 -54.74
CA ASP A 65 13.58 19.15 -56.09
C ASP A 65 15.09 19.15 -56.40
N ARG A 66 15.74 18.00 -56.19
CA ARG A 66 17.17 17.79 -56.42
C ARG A 66 17.37 17.10 -57.75
N SER A 67 18.26 17.62 -58.58
CA SER A 67 18.60 17.01 -59.86
C SER A 67 19.08 15.57 -59.66
N PHE A 68 18.49 14.64 -60.41
CA PHE A 68 18.87 13.22 -60.42
C PHE A 68 18.80 12.55 -59.05
N PHE A 69 17.84 12.93 -58.21
CA PHE A 69 17.55 12.31 -56.92
C PHE A 69 16.19 11.61 -56.96
N VAL A 70 16.19 10.28 -56.95
CA VAL A 70 14.96 9.49 -57.04
C VAL A 70 14.74 8.70 -55.75
N PRO A 71 13.66 8.95 -54.99
CA PRO A 71 13.33 8.14 -53.83
C PRO A 71 12.89 6.73 -54.25
N ILE A 72 13.31 5.72 -53.49
CA ILE A 72 12.93 4.33 -53.69
C ILE A 72 11.50 4.13 -53.18
N GLY A 73 10.56 3.95 -54.11
CA GLY A 73 9.16 3.68 -53.82
C GLY A 73 8.87 2.20 -53.60
N LYS A 74 7.57 1.85 -53.61
CA LYS A 74 7.06 0.47 -53.44
C LYS A 74 7.53 -0.49 -54.54
N GLU A 75 7.87 0.05 -55.72
CA GLU A 75 8.36 -0.71 -56.87
C GLU A 75 9.83 -1.16 -56.71
N GLY A 76 10.50 -0.71 -55.65
CA GLY A 76 11.84 -1.15 -55.28
C GLY A 76 12.97 -0.44 -56.03
N LEU A 77 14.20 -0.90 -55.78
CA LEU A 77 15.43 -0.27 -56.26
C LEU A 77 15.56 -0.27 -57.79
N ILE A 78 15.11 -1.33 -58.47
CA ILE A 78 15.26 -1.46 -59.93
C ILE A 78 14.42 -0.41 -60.65
N ALA A 79 13.16 -0.22 -60.23
CA ALA A 79 12.29 0.80 -60.80
C ALA A 79 12.84 2.22 -60.56
N ALA A 80 13.40 2.48 -59.37
CA ALA A 80 14.06 3.76 -59.07
C ALA A 80 15.29 4.00 -59.98
N LEU A 81 16.10 2.97 -60.24
CA LEU A 81 17.23 3.04 -61.17
C LEU A 81 16.79 3.26 -62.62
N GLU A 82 15.68 2.66 -63.05
CA GLU A 82 15.10 2.87 -64.38
C GLU A 82 14.59 4.30 -64.55
N LYS A 83 13.91 4.84 -63.53
CA LYS A 83 13.46 6.24 -63.50
C LYS A 83 14.64 7.21 -63.55
N LEU A 84 15.65 7.01 -62.71
CA LEU A 84 16.88 7.82 -62.73
C LEU A 84 17.56 7.78 -64.11
N ASN A 85 17.61 6.61 -64.74
CA ASN A 85 18.18 6.45 -66.06
C ASN A 85 17.35 7.13 -67.16
N GLY A 86 16.03 7.27 -66.98
CA GLY A 86 15.16 8.09 -67.82
C GLY A 86 15.51 9.57 -67.68
N GLU A 87 15.48 10.08 -66.44
CA GLU A 87 15.81 11.48 -66.11
C GLU A 87 17.19 11.90 -66.64
N LEU A 88 18.20 11.01 -66.53
CA LEU A 88 19.54 11.27 -67.08
C LEU A 88 19.54 11.35 -68.60
N LYS A 89 18.84 10.46 -69.30
CA LYS A 89 18.77 10.50 -70.77
C LYS A 89 18.04 11.74 -71.27
N ASP A 90 16.95 12.11 -70.61
CA ASP A 90 16.15 13.28 -70.96
C ASP A 90 16.95 14.57 -70.79
N ALA A 91 17.84 14.61 -69.79
CA ALA A 91 18.80 15.68 -69.58
C ALA A 91 20.07 15.61 -70.48
N GLY A 92 20.18 14.61 -71.36
CA GLY A 92 21.31 14.46 -72.29
C GLY A 92 22.55 13.74 -71.72
N TYR A 93 22.48 13.20 -70.50
CA TYR A 93 23.56 12.42 -69.89
C TYR A 93 23.62 10.97 -70.42
N PRO A 94 24.80 10.31 -70.36
CA PRO A 94 24.92 8.91 -70.76
C PRO A 94 24.13 8.00 -69.82
N SER A 95 23.37 7.06 -70.40
CA SER A 95 22.56 6.07 -69.67
C SER A 95 23.38 5.28 -68.64
N ILE A 96 22.95 5.21 -67.39
CA ILE A 96 23.61 4.42 -66.34
C ILE A 96 23.30 2.91 -66.43
N LEU A 97 22.16 2.53 -67.02
CA LEU A 97 21.81 1.12 -67.20
C LEU A 97 22.49 0.53 -68.44
N SER A 98 23.17 -0.60 -68.27
CA SER A 98 23.80 -1.31 -69.36
C SER A 98 22.76 -2.02 -70.23
N LYS A 99 22.93 -1.93 -71.56
CA LYS A 99 22.12 -2.66 -72.54
C LYS A 99 22.51 -4.14 -72.72
N LYS A 100 23.58 -4.59 -72.06
CA LYS A 100 24.04 -5.99 -72.17
C LYS A 100 22.96 -6.94 -71.60
N SER A 101 22.68 -8.01 -72.32
CA SER A 101 21.90 -9.15 -71.83
C SER A 101 22.81 -10.24 -71.26
N PRO A 102 22.35 -10.98 -70.23
CA PRO A 102 23.04 -12.17 -69.78
C PRO A 102 23.07 -13.25 -70.88
N THR A 103 23.94 -14.23 -70.74
CA THR A 103 24.21 -15.36 -71.63
C THR A 103 24.42 -16.61 -70.78
N ASP A 104 24.05 -17.80 -71.24
CA ASP A 104 24.02 -18.99 -70.35
C ASP A 104 25.38 -19.69 -70.18
N TRP A 105 26.30 -19.54 -71.14
CA TRP A 105 27.46 -20.43 -71.28
C TRP A 105 28.81 -19.84 -70.85
N ILE A 106 28.97 -18.52 -70.73
CA ILE A 106 30.26 -17.90 -70.42
C ILE A 106 30.13 -16.56 -69.70
N GLY A 107 31.11 -16.26 -68.84
CA GLY A 107 31.32 -14.91 -68.30
C GLY A 107 31.19 -14.81 -66.78
N LYS A 108 31.14 -13.56 -66.29
CA LYS A 108 31.00 -13.26 -64.86
C LYS A 108 29.54 -13.38 -64.45
N GLU A 109 29.27 -14.16 -63.41
CA GLU A 109 27.92 -14.43 -62.94
C GLU A 109 27.42 -13.33 -61.99
N ILE A 110 26.18 -12.90 -62.21
CA ILE A 110 25.43 -12.05 -61.30
C ILE A 110 24.29 -12.88 -60.75
N ASN A 111 24.36 -13.16 -59.46
CA ASN A 111 23.33 -13.91 -58.75
C ASN A 111 22.02 -13.12 -58.70
N PRO A 112 20.86 -13.80 -58.66
CA PRO A 112 19.60 -13.15 -58.29
C PRO A 112 19.75 -12.34 -57.00
N GLY A 113 19.13 -11.16 -56.94
CA GLY A 113 19.28 -10.26 -55.81
C GLY A 113 20.59 -9.49 -55.76
N HIS A 114 21.43 -9.55 -56.82
CA HIS A 114 22.62 -8.71 -56.95
C HIS A 114 22.57 -7.83 -58.20
N ILE A 115 23.26 -6.69 -58.16
CA ILE A 115 23.54 -5.83 -59.30
C ILE A 115 25.02 -5.91 -59.67
N GLY A 116 25.31 -5.88 -60.97
CA GLY A 116 26.69 -5.84 -61.47
C GLY A 116 27.17 -4.41 -61.69
N LEU A 117 28.39 -4.12 -61.25
CA LEU A 117 29.04 -2.83 -61.41
C LEU A 117 30.10 -2.90 -62.51
N VAL A 118 29.94 -2.07 -63.55
CA VAL A 118 30.88 -1.97 -64.67
C VAL A 118 31.31 -0.53 -64.82
N ASN A 119 32.62 -0.29 -64.77
CA ASN A 119 33.22 0.98 -65.15
C ASN A 119 33.40 1.00 -66.67
N HIS A 120 32.90 2.04 -67.32
CA HIS A 120 33.01 2.25 -68.75
C HIS A 120 33.69 3.59 -69.03
N GLY A 121 35.02 3.60 -69.03
CA GLY A 121 35.81 4.80 -69.30
C GLY A 121 35.57 5.91 -68.27
N GLY A 122 35.35 5.56 -67.01
CA GLY A 122 35.01 6.49 -65.93
C GLY A 122 33.51 6.67 -65.68
N LEU A 123 32.65 6.20 -66.59
CA LEU A 123 31.20 6.26 -66.43
C LEU A 123 30.64 5.00 -65.77
N PRO A 124 29.78 5.11 -64.76
CA PRO A 124 29.15 3.95 -64.13
C PRO A 124 28.16 3.29 -65.09
N LYS A 125 28.23 1.96 -65.19
CA LYS A 125 27.22 1.12 -65.83
C LYS A 125 26.76 0.04 -64.87
N LEU A 126 25.44 -0.06 -64.70
CA LEU A 126 24.80 -1.04 -63.83
C LEU A 126 24.17 -2.17 -64.66
N LEU A 127 24.33 -3.40 -64.20
CA LEU A 127 23.69 -4.60 -64.74
C LEU A 127 22.63 -5.07 -63.74
N THR A 128 21.35 -4.95 -64.09
CA THR A 128 20.22 -5.27 -63.20
C THR A 128 19.63 -6.66 -63.40
N ARG A 129 19.94 -7.33 -64.52
CA ARG A 129 19.41 -8.67 -64.82
C ARG A 129 20.36 -9.74 -64.28
N PRO A 130 19.85 -10.76 -63.56
CA PRO A 130 20.69 -11.88 -63.12
C PRO A 130 21.11 -12.75 -64.32
N GLY A 131 22.25 -13.43 -64.19
CA GLY A 131 22.81 -14.33 -65.21
C GLY A 131 24.30 -14.08 -65.46
N ARG A 132 24.88 -14.80 -66.43
CA ARG A 132 26.31 -14.67 -66.76
C ARG A 132 26.54 -13.65 -67.86
N TYR A 133 27.49 -12.76 -67.65
CA TYR A 133 27.81 -11.70 -68.59
C TYR A 133 29.14 -11.98 -69.28
N PRO A 134 29.15 -12.13 -70.63
CA PRO A 134 30.38 -12.36 -71.36
C PRO A 134 31.35 -11.19 -71.17
N GLY A 135 32.64 -11.51 -71.30
CA GLY A 135 33.73 -10.54 -71.21
C GLY A 135 33.56 -9.34 -72.15
N PHE A 136 34.39 -8.32 -71.95
CA PHE A 136 34.37 -7.17 -72.85
C PHE A 136 35.06 -7.53 -74.18
N PRO A 137 34.52 -7.08 -75.33
CA PRO A 137 35.17 -7.31 -76.61
C PRO A 137 36.56 -6.68 -76.63
N LEU A 138 37.54 -7.36 -77.23
CA LEU A 138 38.96 -7.00 -77.25
C LEU A 138 39.22 -5.53 -77.65
N ARG A 139 38.41 -5.01 -78.58
CA ARG A 139 38.50 -3.63 -79.10
C ARG A 139 38.27 -2.54 -78.04
N ASN A 140 37.51 -2.84 -76.98
CA ASN A 140 37.15 -1.88 -75.91
C ASN A 140 37.50 -2.42 -74.51
N TRP A 141 38.38 -3.42 -74.42
CA TRP A 141 38.70 -4.07 -73.15
C TRP A 141 39.44 -3.14 -72.18
N TRP A 142 40.29 -2.24 -72.71
CA TRP A 142 41.11 -1.32 -71.94
C TRP A 142 40.31 -0.23 -71.21
N ALA A 143 39.13 0.12 -71.73
CA ALA A 143 38.25 1.14 -71.15
C ALA A 143 37.12 0.55 -70.30
N ARG A 144 37.05 -0.78 -70.13
CA ARG A 144 35.94 -1.43 -69.44
C ARG A 144 36.42 -2.42 -68.39
N THR A 145 36.11 -2.13 -67.13
CA THR A 145 36.46 -2.99 -66.01
C THR A 145 35.22 -3.36 -65.22
N PHE A 146 35.06 -4.66 -64.94
CA PHE A 146 34.01 -5.15 -64.06
C PHE A 146 34.50 -5.04 -62.62
N HIS A 147 33.84 -4.20 -61.82
CA HIS A 147 34.26 -3.89 -60.45
C HIS A 147 33.67 -4.84 -59.40
N GLY A 148 32.66 -5.65 -59.75
CA GLY A 148 32.08 -6.62 -58.83
C GLY A 148 30.56 -6.68 -58.92
N THR A 149 29.98 -7.45 -58.01
CA THR A 149 28.55 -7.47 -57.73
C THR A 149 28.27 -6.85 -56.37
N LYS A 150 27.10 -6.23 -56.21
CA LYS A 150 26.58 -5.71 -54.94
C LYS A 150 25.19 -6.25 -54.70
N GLY A 151 24.82 -6.51 -53.45
CA GLY A 151 23.49 -6.98 -53.11
C GLY A 151 22.45 -5.88 -53.33
N LEU A 152 21.27 -6.22 -53.86
CA LEU A 152 20.12 -5.30 -53.88
C LEU A 152 19.66 -4.92 -52.47
N SER A 153 19.98 -5.75 -51.47
CA SER A 153 19.71 -5.52 -50.05
C SER A 153 20.84 -4.78 -49.32
N ASP A 154 21.95 -4.44 -50.01
CA ASP A 154 23.04 -3.70 -49.38
C ASP A 154 22.53 -2.30 -49.00
N THR A 155 22.82 -1.86 -47.77
CA THR A 155 22.31 -0.59 -47.25
C THR A 155 22.88 0.62 -47.97
N VAL A 156 24.12 0.52 -48.44
CA VAL A 156 24.83 1.59 -49.15
C VAL A 156 25.59 1.00 -50.33
N ILE A 157 25.33 1.54 -51.52
CA ILE A 157 26.10 1.24 -52.73
C ILE A 157 26.59 2.56 -53.31
N SER A 158 27.89 2.80 -53.24
CA SER A 158 28.55 3.94 -53.89
C SER A 158 29.42 3.44 -55.04
N PHE A 159 29.18 3.97 -56.24
CA PHE A 159 29.93 3.62 -57.44
C PHE A 159 29.97 4.76 -58.46
N GLN A 160 31.15 5.38 -58.63
CA GLN A 160 31.45 6.41 -59.65
C GLN A 160 30.35 7.49 -59.79
N GLY A 161 29.95 8.11 -58.68
CA GLY A 161 28.94 9.17 -58.64
C GLY A 161 27.50 8.69 -58.50
N ILE A 162 27.23 7.38 -58.64
CA ILE A 162 25.95 6.78 -58.24
C ILE A 162 26.03 6.44 -56.75
N THR A 163 25.06 6.94 -55.99
CA THR A 163 24.86 6.59 -54.58
C THR A 163 23.46 6.01 -54.43
N VAL A 164 23.39 4.76 -53.98
CA VAL A 164 22.16 4.09 -53.56
C VAL A 164 22.21 3.95 -52.05
N VAL A 165 21.15 4.36 -51.38
CA VAL A 165 20.96 4.13 -49.96
C VAL A 165 19.61 3.47 -49.75
N GLN A 166 19.59 2.38 -49.00
CA GLN A 166 18.39 1.66 -48.61
C GLN A 166 18.44 1.38 -47.12
N VAL A 167 17.57 2.02 -46.34
CA VAL A 167 17.49 1.79 -44.90
C VAL A 167 16.22 1.03 -44.51
N SER A 168 16.37 0.15 -43.51
CA SER A 168 15.25 -0.59 -42.91
C SER A 168 14.38 0.31 -42.01
N GLN A 169 13.25 -0.22 -41.52
CA GLN A 169 12.27 0.51 -40.69
C GLN A 169 12.82 1.09 -39.38
N ASN A 170 13.89 0.51 -38.84
CA ASN A 170 14.51 0.99 -37.60
C ASN A 170 15.84 1.70 -37.85
N GLN A 171 16.24 1.84 -39.12
CA GLN A 171 17.51 2.45 -39.49
C GLN A 171 17.29 3.83 -40.08
N ALA A 172 18.29 4.68 -39.93
CA ALA A 172 18.38 5.98 -40.57
C ALA A 172 19.76 6.15 -41.20
N ALA A 173 19.81 6.70 -42.40
CA ALA A 173 21.08 7.08 -43.03
C ALA A 173 21.25 8.59 -42.93
N VAL A 174 22.42 9.02 -42.47
CA VAL A 174 22.86 10.42 -42.52
C VAL A 174 23.67 10.60 -43.79
N VAL A 175 23.21 11.49 -44.66
CA VAL A 175 23.82 11.72 -45.97
C VAL A 175 24.20 13.19 -46.11
N SER A 176 25.40 13.42 -46.64
CA SER A 176 25.86 14.72 -47.10
C SER A 176 25.62 14.84 -48.60
N ASP A 177 24.91 15.88 -49.01
CA ASP A 177 24.77 16.31 -50.40
C ASP A 177 26.12 16.83 -50.95
N PRO A 178 26.38 16.79 -52.27
CA PRO A 178 27.42 17.58 -52.94
C PRO A 178 27.58 19.03 -52.46
N GLN A 179 26.48 19.69 -52.04
CA GLN A 179 26.50 21.04 -51.46
C GLN A 179 26.84 21.09 -49.95
N ASN A 180 27.33 19.98 -49.37
CA ASN A 180 27.58 19.80 -47.93
C ASN A 180 26.35 20.01 -47.04
N GLN A 181 25.15 19.82 -47.58
CA GLN A 181 23.92 19.83 -46.80
C GLN A 181 23.67 18.45 -46.21
N ILE A 182 23.45 18.37 -44.90
CA ILE A 182 23.18 17.11 -44.20
C ILE A 182 21.67 16.89 -44.14
N PHE A 183 21.24 15.70 -44.52
CA PHE A 183 19.87 15.25 -44.37
C PHE A 183 19.82 13.79 -43.93
N VAL A 184 18.71 13.40 -43.32
CA VAL A 184 18.50 12.07 -42.77
C VAL A 184 17.35 11.39 -43.48
N ILE A 185 17.56 10.14 -43.85
CA ILE A 185 16.58 9.32 -44.56
C ILE A 185 16.13 8.20 -43.63
N LYS A 186 14.83 8.07 -43.46
CA LYS A 186 14.18 7.05 -42.62
C LYS A 186 13.19 6.24 -43.44
N ASN A 187 13.08 4.95 -43.14
CA ASN A 187 12.02 4.06 -43.65
C ASN A 187 11.88 4.04 -45.18
N ALA A 188 12.94 4.41 -45.88
CA ALA A 188 12.95 4.61 -47.31
C ALA A 188 14.38 4.44 -47.83
N GLY A 189 14.54 4.58 -49.13
CA GLY A 189 15.84 4.71 -49.74
C GLY A 189 15.81 5.74 -50.85
N PHE A 190 16.95 5.99 -51.45
CA PHE A 190 17.06 6.79 -52.65
C PHE A 190 18.17 6.26 -53.55
N VAL A 191 18.08 6.64 -54.80
CA VAL A 191 19.13 6.50 -55.79
C VAL A 191 19.41 7.90 -56.30
N ALA A 192 20.66 8.33 -56.22
CA ALA A 192 21.08 9.59 -56.81
C ALA A 192 22.30 9.41 -57.71
N TYR A 193 22.39 10.29 -58.71
CA TYR A 193 23.58 10.47 -59.51
C TYR A 193 24.07 11.90 -59.40
N ALA A 194 25.28 12.10 -58.86
CA ALA A 194 25.93 13.40 -58.82
C ALA A 194 26.89 13.51 -60.00
N ALA A 195 26.59 14.38 -60.97
CA ALA A 195 27.51 14.73 -62.05
C ALA A 195 28.67 15.60 -61.52
N GLU A 196 28.37 16.47 -60.55
CA GLU A 196 29.33 17.32 -59.84
C GLU A 196 29.25 17.02 -58.34
N GLY A 197 30.39 16.62 -57.75
CA GLY A 197 30.46 16.17 -56.36
C GLY A 197 29.98 14.74 -56.15
N SER A 198 29.67 14.39 -54.90
CA SER A 198 29.19 13.06 -54.52
C SER A 198 28.27 13.14 -53.32
N TYR A 199 27.21 12.33 -53.32
CA TYR A 199 26.45 12.07 -52.11
C TYR A 199 27.25 11.12 -51.23
N ASP A 200 27.68 11.60 -50.07
CA ASP A 200 28.46 10.81 -49.11
C ASP A 200 27.58 10.32 -47.97
N VAL A 201 27.67 9.03 -47.66
CA VAL A 201 26.89 8.43 -46.57
C VAL A 201 27.77 8.40 -45.34
N LEU A 202 27.50 9.31 -44.41
CA LEU A 202 28.33 9.53 -43.23
C LEU A 202 28.16 8.40 -42.22
N SER A 203 26.92 7.98 -41.98
CA SER A 203 26.62 6.89 -41.06
C SER A 203 25.24 6.28 -41.33
N VAL A 204 25.11 4.98 -41.06
CA VAL A 204 23.82 4.27 -40.98
C VAL A 204 23.60 3.91 -39.52
N VAL A 205 22.57 4.51 -38.92
CA VAL A 205 22.28 4.45 -37.49
C VAL A 205 21.06 3.58 -37.26
N ASP A 206 21.17 2.60 -36.36
CA ASP A 206 20.02 1.89 -35.81
C ASP A 206 19.39 2.75 -34.70
N GLN A 207 18.17 3.24 -34.93
CA GLN A 207 17.46 4.11 -34.01
C GLN A 207 17.01 3.38 -32.73
N THR A 208 16.95 2.04 -32.75
CA THR A 208 16.54 1.24 -31.58
C THR A 208 17.69 0.98 -30.60
N HIS A 209 18.92 0.79 -31.11
CA HIS A 209 20.10 0.45 -30.31
C HIS A 209 21.20 1.50 -30.45
N LEU A 210 20.97 2.68 -29.86
CA LEU A 210 21.99 3.73 -29.84
C LEU A 210 23.08 3.40 -28.79
N PRO A 211 24.36 3.66 -29.08
CA PRO A 211 25.50 3.22 -28.25
C PRO A 211 25.66 3.99 -26.94
N THR A 212 25.36 5.29 -26.90
CA THR A 212 25.65 6.13 -25.73
C THR A 212 24.45 6.12 -24.79
N ILE A 213 24.62 5.57 -23.59
CA ILE A 213 23.57 5.56 -22.56
C ILE A 213 23.69 6.82 -21.70
N VAL A 214 22.60 7.57 -21.57
CA VAL A 214 22.51 8.71 -20.66
C VAL A 214 21.78 8.27 -19.39
N LYS A 215 22.45 8.39 -18.24
CA LYS A 215 21.89 8.06 -16.93
C LYS A 215 21.81 9.31 -16.08
N ASP A 216 20.80 9.35 -15.22
CA ASP A 216 20.71 10.34 -14.14
C ASP A 216 21.85 10.08 -13.13
N HIS A 217 22.63 11.11 -12.81
CA HIS A 217 23.76 10.99 -11.88
C HIS A 217 23.33 10.75 -10.43
N ILE A 218 22.08 11.07 -10.06
CA ILE A 218 21.58 10.92 -8.69
C ILE A 218 20.82 9.61 -8.48
N THR A 219 19.90 9.28 -9.39
CA THR A 219 19.07 8.06 -9.27
C THR A 219 19.69 6.86 -9.97
N GLY A 220 20.61 7.07 -10.92
CA GLY A 220 21.16 6.01 -11.76
C GLY A 220 20.19 5.50 -12.84
N SER A 221 18.98 6.05 -12.90
CA SER A 221 17.96 5.69 -13.89
C SER A 221 18.41 6.05 -15.30
N THR A 222 18.13 5.17 -16.25
CA THR A 222 18.42 5.44 -17.67
C THR A 222 17.44 6.48 -18.20
N LEU A 223 17.96 7.63 -18.59
CA LEU A 223 17.19 8.75 -19.15
C LEU A 223 16.94 8.58 -20.65
N GLY A 224 17.87 7.94 -21.36
CA GLY A 224 17.71 7.59 -22.76
C GLY A 224 19.04 7.18 -23.39
N TRP A 225 19.05 7.11 -24.72
CA TRP A 225 20.25 6.84 -25.48
C TRP A 225 20.48 7.90 -26.55
N THR A 226 21.75 8.16 -26.84
CA THR A 226 22.17 9.15 -27.84
C THR A 226 23.20 8.56 -28.79
N HIS A 227 23.26 9.13 -30.00
CA HIS A 227 24.34 8.86 -30.95
C HIS A 227 24.64 10.12 -31.74
N GLU A 228 25.89 10.57 -31.67
CA GLU A 228 26.38 11.70 -32.44
C GLU A 228 27.10 11.18 -33.68
N VAL A 229 26.64 11.64 -34.84
CA VAL A 229 27.31 11.40 -36.11
C VAL A 229 28.21 12.61 -36.37
N THR A 230 29.51 12.35 -36.55
CA THR A 230 30.51 13.39 -36.80
C THR A 230 30.97 13.39 -38.25
N MET A 231 31.32 14.57 -38.75
CA MET A 231 31.94 14.77 -40.06
C MET A 231 33.29 15.45 -39.86
N LYS A 232 34.32 14.91 -40.52
CA LYS A 232 35.66 15.52 -40.53
C LYS A 232 35.69 16.63 -41.58
N SER A 233 35.90 17.87 -41.13
CA SER A 233 36.10 19.00 -42.02
C SER A 233 37.52 19.54 -41.88
N LYS A 234 38.13 19.87 -43.02
CA LYS A 234 39.49 20.43 -43.09
C LYS A 234 39.40 21.95 -42.91
N THR A 235 39.72 22.40 -41.71
CA THR A 235 39.90 23.82 -41.39
C THR A 235 41.39 24.19 -41.58
N GLY A 236 41.71 25.47 -41.78
CA GLY A 236 43.10 25.92 -42.02
C GLY A 236 44.12 25.45 -40.96
N ASP A 237 43.67 25.20 -39.73
CA ASP A 237 44.49 24.70 -38.60
C ASP A 237 44.48 23.17 -38.42
N GLY A 238 43.86 22.40 -39.33
CA GLY A 238 43.82 20.93 -39.28
C GLY A 238 42.42 20.33 -39.47
N TYR A 239 42.29 19.05 -39.18
CA TYR A 239 41.01 18.34 -39.24
C TYR A 239 40.24 18.54 -37.94
N LYS A 240 39.04 19.11 -38.03
CA LYS A 240 38.10 19.24 -36.91
C LYS A 240 36.89 18.34 -37.17
N GLU A 241 36.45 17.65 -36.14
CA GLU A 241 35.22 16.84 -36.17
C GLU A 241 34.05 17.71 -35.72
N TYR A 242 33.01 17.76 -36.55
CA TYR A 242 31.79 18.51 -36.28
C TYR A 242 30.63 17.52 -36.15
N VAL A 243 29.78 17.68 -35.14
CA VAL A 243 28.55 16.89 -35.00
C VAL A 243 27.56 17.37 -36.05
N VAL A 244 27.18 16.48 -36.97
CA VAL A 244 26.28 16.78 -38.08
C VAL A 244 24.86 16.29 -37.85
N ALA A 245 24.71 15.25 -37.04
CA ALA A 245 23.40 14.74 -36.63
C ALA A 245 23.48 14.13 -35.24
N LEU A 246 22.46 14.38 -34.43
CA LEU A 246 22.27 13.78 -33.12
C LEU A 246 21.01 12.93 -33.14
N PHE A 247 21.14 11.64 -32.87
CA PHE A 247 20.03 10.71 -32.69
C PHE A 247 19.71 10.53 -31.21
N LEU A 248 18.43 10.45 -30.89
CA LEU A 248 17.90 10.33 -29.54
C LEU A 248 16.88 9.19 -29.51
N ASN A 249 16.98 8.32 -28.52
CA ASN A 249 15.96 7.33 -28.21
C ASN A 249 15.51 7.55 -26.76
N ILE A 250 14.28 8.02 -26.59
CA ILE A 250 13.73 8.51 -25.32
C ILE A 250 12.64 7.54 -24.84
N PRO A 251 12.79 6.90 -23.66
CA PRO A 251 11.78 6.01 -23.06
C PRO A 251 10.43 6.69 -22.75
N ALA A 252 9.36 5.89 -22.62
CA ALA A 252 7.96 6.32 -22.46
C ALA A 252 7.65 7.26 -21.26
N ASN A 253 8.56 7.43 -20.30
CA ASN A 253 8.40 8.31 -19.14
C ASN A 253 9.48 9.38 -19.03
N ASN A 254 10.26 9.58 -20.09
CA ASN A 254 11.33 10.56 -20.13
C ASN A 254 11.06 11.57 -21.24
N CYS A 255 11.74 12.71 -21.15
CA CYS A 255 11.72 13.74 -22.16
C CYS A 255 13.13 14.30 -22.35
N ALA A 256 13.40 14.85 -23.53
CA ALA A 256 14.60 15.65 -23.75
C ALA A 256 14.21 17.11 -23.88
N ILE A 257 15.12 18.01 -23.52
CA ILE A 257 14.95 19.44 -23.78
C ILE A 257 16.01 19.86 -24.79
N LEU A 258 15.54 20.50 -25.85
CA LEU A 258 16.38 21.07 -26.90
C LEU A 258 16.51 22.56 -26.68
N GLN A 259 17.69 23.09 -26.96
CA GLN A 259 17.99 24.51 -26.85
C GLN A 259 18.40 25.06 -28.22
N LYS A 260 17.81 26.17 -28.64
CA LYS A 260 18.23 26.93 -29.81
C LYS A 260 18.37 28.41 -29.43
N GLY A 261 19.60 28.83 -29.14
CA GLY A 261 19.82 30.14 -28.52
C GLY A 261 19.13 30.19 -27.15
N ASP A 262 18.14 31.07 -27.00
CA ASP A 262 17.37 31.25 -25.76
C ASP A 262 16.06 30.44 -25.74
N ASP A 263 15.64 29.88 -26.87
CA ASP A 263 14.41 29.10 -26.97
C ASP A 263 14.65 27.67 -26.49
N LEU A 264 13.79 27.20 -25.58
CA LEU A 264 13.74 25.82 -25.09
C LEU A 264 12.53 25.10 -25.67
N GLU A 265 12.72 23.89 -26.19
CA GLU A 265 11.63 23.02 -26.64
C GLU A 265 11.68 21.66 -25.94
N LEU A 266 10.50 21.19 -25.53
CA LEU A 266 10.33 19.86 -24.97
C LEU A 266 10.15 18.85 -26.09
N LEU A 267 10.97 17.82 -26.03
CA LEU A 267 10.90 16.64 -26.88
C LEU A 267 10.31 15.46 -26.08
N PRO A 268 9.17 14.89 -26.51
CA PRO A 268 8.53 13.80 -25.81
C PRO A 268 9.30 12.48 -25.96
N ALA A 269 8.76 11.41 -25.38
CA ALA A 269 9.26 10.06 -25.59
C ALA A 269 9.16 9.64 -27.07
N GLY A 270 10.15 8.87 -27.53
CA GLY A 270 10.21 8.41 -28.92
C GLY A 270 11.62 8.42 -29.51
N GLN A 271 11.69 8.10 -30.80
CA GLN A 271 12.92 8.14 -31.58
C GLN A 271 12.99 9.45 -32.36
N HIS A 272 14.00 10.26 -32.06
CA HIS A 272 14.17 11.59 -32.62
C HIS A 272 15.57 11.74 -33.22
N TYR A 273 15.71 12.73 -34.09
CA TYR A 273 16.99 13.08 -34.71
C TYR A 273 17.02 14.58 -34.95
N ILE A 274 18.21 15.16 -34.83
CA ILE A 274 18.44 16.59 -34.97
C ILE A 274 19.57 16.76 -35.97
N THR A 275 19.32 17.47 -37.06
CA THR A 275 20.32 17.79 -38.08
C THR A 275 20.72 19.26 -38.08
N ASN A 276 19.98 20.10 -37.35
CA ASN A 276 20.27 21.53 -37.29
C ASN A 276 21.45 21.77 -36.34
N PRO A 277 22.58 22.33 -36.82
CA PRO A 277 23.75 22.56 -35.98
C PRO A 277 23.52 23.61 -34.88
N ASN A 278 22.50 24.47 -35.02
CA ASN A 278 22.16 25.49 -34.04
C ASN A 278 21.29 24.97 -32.89
N VAL A 279 20.85 23.71 -32.95
CA VAL A 279 20.00 23.09 -31.92
C VAL A 279 20.87 22.13 -31.12
N THR A 280 21.00 22.38 -29.83
CA THR A 280 21.77 21.53 -28.91
C THR A 280 20.82 20.79 -27.95
N LEU A 281 21.26 19.62 -27.48
CA LEU A 281 20.57 18.91 -26.41
C LEU A 281 20.94 19.57 -25.07
N ARG A 282 19.97 20.17 -24.39
CA ARG A 282 20.17 20.74 -23.04
C ARG A 282 20.34 19.62 -22.01
N GLY A 283 19.49 18.61 -22.08
CA GLY A 283 19.51 17.47 -21.17
C GLY A 283 18.33 16.53 -21.41
N LEU A 284 18.43 15.33 -20.83
CA LEU A 284 17.31 14.41 -20.71
C LEU A 284 16.80 14.43 -19.26
N TYR A 285 15.49 14.30 -19.11
CA TYR A 285 14.81 14.40 -17.83
C TYR A 285 13.81 13.25 -17.70
N THR A 286 13.59 12.79 -16.49
CA THR A 286 12.58 11.78 -16.18
C THR A 286 11.32 12.44 -15.64
N LEU A 287 10.18 12.09 -16.23
CA LEU A 287 8.82 12.46 -15.77
C LEU A 287 8.24 11.39 -14.83
N GLY A 288 8.98 10.31 -14.61
CA GLY A 288 8.65 9.26 -13.67
C GLY A 288 8.71 9.74 -12.22
N GLU A 289 8.05 8.99 -11.34
CA GLU A 289 8.22 9.16 -9.90
C GLU A 289 9.62 8.73 -9.49
N ASN A 290 10.32 9.60 -8.78
CA ASN A 290 11.63 9.33 -8.23
C ASN A 290 11.61 9.51 -6.72
N GLN A 291 12.49 8.78 -6.06
CA GLN A 291 12.63 8.79 -4.62
C GLN A 291 14.10 8.71 -4.25
N LYS A 292 14.51 9.49 -3.24
CA LYS A 292 15.88 9.49 -2.76
C LYS A 292 15.95 9.90 -1.30
N GLU A 293 16.87 9.25 -0.59
CA GLU A 293 17.26 9.63 0.76
C GLU A 293 18.22 10.82 0.69
N MET A 294 17.91 11.86 1.45
CA MET A 294 18.73 13.06 1.57
C MET A 294 19.19 13.23 3.02
N PRO A 295 20.48 13.12 3.31
CA PRO A 295 21.01 13.54 4.60
C PRO A 295 21.06 15.07 4.67
N THR A 296 20.50 15.65 5.73
CA THR A 296 20.56 17.09 5.97
C THR A 296 21.85 17.46 6.69
N LYS A 297 22.28 18.71 6.49
CA LYS A 297 23.31 19.32 7.35
C LYS A 297 22.79 19.46 8.78
N ASP A 298 23.71 19.71 9.71
CA ASP A 298 23.40 19.95 11.11
C ASP A 298 22.57 21.23 11.26
N MET A 299 21.45 21.13 11.97
CA MET A 299 20.51 22.22 12.27
C MET A 299 20.33 22.34 13.77
N TYR A 300 20.04 23.52 14.28
CA TYR A 300 19.85 23.73 15.71
C TYR A 300 18.36 23.78 16.05
N THR A 301 17.96 23.06 17.09
CA THR A 301 16.64 23.20 17.70
C THR A 301 16.52 24.52 18.45
N ARG A 302 15.31 24.87 18.91
CA ARG A 302 15.09 26.04 19.78
C ARG A 302 15.98 26.02 21.02
N ASP A 303 16.27 24.83 21.54
CA ASP A 303 17.13 24.59 22.71
C ASP A 303 18.64 24.59 22.39
N GLN A 304 19.03 25.00 21.18
CA GLN A 304 20.42 25.01 20.70
C GLN A 304 21.08 23.61 20.67
N VAL A 305 20.28 22.55 20.49
CA VAL A 305 20.80 21.18 20.31
C VAL A 305 20.98 20.90 18.81
N PRO A 306 22.18 20.50 18.35
CA PRO A 306 22.41 20.18 16.94
C PRO A 306 21.78 18.83 16.56
N VAL A 307 21.04 18.84 15.45
CA VAL A 307 20.30 17.71 14.89
C VAL A 307 20.63 17.57 13.41
N SER A 308 20.99 16.36 12.99
CA SER A 308 21.02 15.96 11.60
C SER A 308 19.83 15.04 11.32
N LEU A 309 19.08 15.32 10.26
CA LEU A 309 17.95 14.51 9.82
C LEU A 309 18.35 13.76 8.55
N THR A 310 17.92 12.51 8.42
CA THR A 310 17.90 11.82 7.14
C THR A 310 16.45 11.76 6.69
N ILE A 311 16.15 12.45 5.58
CA ILE A 311 14.80 12.52 5.04
C ILE A 311 14.68 11.65 3.79
N TYR A 312 13.47 11.20 3.53
CA TYR A 312 13.05 10.54 2.32
C TYR A 312 12.20 11.50 1.51
N LEU A 313 12.66 11.84 0.31
CA LEU A 313 11.96 12.70 -0.62
C LEU A 313 11.40 11.86 -1.76
N LYS A 314 10.11 12.03 -2.05
CA LYS A 314 9.45 11.44 -3.22
C LYS A 314 8.85 12.55 -4.09
N TRP A 315 9.25 12.61 -5.35
CA TRP A 315 8.85 13.69 -6.27
C TRP A 315 8.56 13.16 -7.68
N GLN A 316 7.87 13.99 -8.47
CA GLN A 316 7.62 13.75 -9.88
C GLN A 316 7.77 15.06 -10.66
N LEU A 317 8.51 15.03 -11.77
CA LEU A 317 8.65 16.20 -12.64
C LEU A 317 7.42 16.32 -13.54
N THR A 318 6.69 17.43 -13.45
CA THR A 318 5.48 17.66 -14.27
C THR A 318 5.74 18.66 -15.39
N LYS A 319 6.53 19.70 -15.13
CA LYS A 319 6.89 20.75 -16.10
C LYS A 319 8.41 20.85 -16.24
N PRO A 320 9.05 19.96 -17.02
CA PRO A 320 10.51 19.91 -17.16
C PRO A 320 11.11 21.19 -17.80
N LEU A 321 10.34 21.95 -18.58
CA LEU A 321 10.78 23.22 -19.17
C LEU A 321 11.18 24.24 -18.08
N MET A 322 10.41 24.34 -16.99
CA MET A 322 10.70 25.27 -15.90
C MET A 322 12.03 24.92 -15.24
N LEU A 323 12.24 23.64 -14.92
CA LEU A 323 13.49 23.14 -14.35
C LEU A 323 14.71 23.50 -15.22
N ALA A 324 14.59 23.31 -16.54
CA ALA A 324 15.66 23.63 -17.48
C ALA A 324 15.93 25.13 -17.62
N THR A 325 14.88 25.98 -17.54
CA THR A 325 15.03 27.44 -17.52
C THR A 325 15.83 27.93 -16.32
N HIS A 326 15.65 27.30 -15.15
CA HIS A 326 16.46 27.58 -13.96
C HIS A 326 17.87 26.99 -14.02
N GLY A 327 18.18 26.18 -15.05
CA GLY A 327 19.51 25.62 -15.29
C GLY A 327 19.83 24.36 -14.51
N TYR A 328 18.84 23.72 -13.87
CA TYR A 328 19.05 22.47 -13.14
C TYR A 328 18.96 21.25 -14.07
N ASN A 329 19.85 20.27 -13.84
CA ASN A 329 19.87 19.01 -14.58
C ASN A 329 18.97 17.95 -13.94
N THR A 330 18.75 18.02 -12.62
CA THR A 330 17.89 17.08 -11.91
C THR A 330 16.94 17.83 -10.97
N PRO A 331 15.73 17.29 -10.73
CA PRO A 331 14.81 17.85 -9.75
C PRO A 331 15.39 17.85 -8.33
N TYR A 332 16.20 16.85 -7.99
CA TYR A 332 16.83 16.73 -6.68
C TYR A 332 17.79 17.89 -6.40
N ASP A 333 18.61 18.28 -7.38
CA ASP A 333 19.54 19.41 -7.23
C ASP A 333 18.78 20.73 -6.96
N ALA A 334 17.63 20.93 -7.59
CA ALA A 334 16.78 22.11 -7.35
C ALA A 334 16.14 22.09 -5.96
N LEU A 335 15.68 20.92 -5.50
CA LEU A 335 15.01 20.78 -4.21
C LEU A 335 15.97 20.78 -3.02
N ARG A 336 17.20 20.31 -3.19
CA ARG A 336 18.15 20.07 -2.08
C ARG A 336 18.33 21.29 -1.18
N ASP A 337 18.66 22.43 -1.76
CA ASP A 337 18.98 23.64 -0.99
C ASP A 337 17.73 24.27 -0.36
N LYS A 338 16.60 24.24 -1.08
CA LYS A 338 15.31 24.70 -0.57
C LYS A 338 14.82 23.83 0.59
N THR A 339 14.92 22.51 0.44
CA THR A 339 14.56 21.55 1.48
C THR A 339 15.39 21.77 2.74
N GLN A 340 16.71 21.94 2.59
CA GLN A 340 17.59 22.23 3.72
C GLN A 340 17.20 23.54 4.42
N SER A 341 16.89 24.60 3.67
CA SER A 341 16.48 25.89 4.22
C SER A 341 15.17 25.79 5.01
N ILE A 342 14.13 25.18 4.42
CA ILE A 342 12.80 25.02 5.04
C ILE A 342 12.90 24.16 6.31
N LEU A 343 13.62 23.03 6.24
CA LEU A 343 13.81 22.17 7.41
C LEU A 343 14.57 22.89 8.53
N THR A 344 15.58 23.70 8.19
CA THR A 344 16.32 24.48 9.19
C THR A 344 15.41 25.47 9.90
N GLN A 345 14.53 26.17 9.16
CA GLN A 345 13.56 27.09 9.74
C GLN A 345 12.56 26.39 10.65
N ILE A 346 12.03 25.24 10.23
CA ILE A 346 11.06 24.49 11.02
C ILE A 346 11.69 23.92 12.29
N VAL A 347 12.88 23.32 12.18
CA VAL A 347 13.61 22.74 13.33
C VAL A 347 14.01 23.80 14.34
N ALA A 348 14.34 25.02 13.91
CA ALA A 348 14.64 26.14 14.80
C ALA A 348 13.48 26.55 15.73
N HIS A 349 12.24 26.21 15.37
CA HIS A 349 11.05 26.48 16.17
C HIS A 349 10.60 25.31 17.04
N LEU A 350 11.29 24.17 16.97
CA LEU A 350 10.91 22.93 17.67
C LEU A 350 11.84 22.68 18.85
N ASP A 351 11.23 22.25 19.95
CA ASP A 351 11.94 21.92 21.20
C ASP A 351 12.48 20.49 21.12
N TYR A 352 13.68 20.24 21.66
CA TYR A 352 14.33 18.93 21.64
C TYR A 352 13.45 17.84 22.29
N SER A 353 12.77 18.18 23.39
CA SER A 353 11.90 17.24 24.13
C SER A 353 10.74 16.69 23.30
N SER A 354 10.26 17.45 22.30
CA SER A 354 9.21 17.00 21.37
C SER A 354 9.74 15.98 20.36
N MET A 355 11.03 16.05 20.02
CA MET A 355 11.67 15.20 19.02
C MET A 355 12.10 13.83 19.58
N VAL A 356 12.48 13.74 20.86
CA VAL A 356 13.00 12.50 21.47
C VAL A 356 11.90 11.52 21.86
N LYS A 357 10.77 12.01 22.40
CA LYS A 357 9.66 11.19 22.91
C LYS A 357 9.05 10.24 21.87
N GLN A 358 9.28 10.51 20.58
CA GLN A 358 8.80 9.70 19.47
C GLN A 358 9.68 8.48 19.14
N ARG A 359 10.86 8.28 19.75
CA ARG A 359 11.80 7.20 19.34
C ARG A 359 11.39 5.83 19.87
N SER A 360 10.52 5.78 20.88
CA SER A 360 10.25 4.59 21.68
C SER A 360 8.89 3.93 21.44
N LEU A 361 8.12 4.35 20.44
CA LEU A 361 6.83 3.73 20.13
C LEU A 361 7.05 2.54 19.20
N GLY A 362 7.08 1.34 19.79
CA GLY A 362 6.97 0.08 19.06
C GLY A 362 5.58 -0.10 18.43
N PRO A 363 5.42 -1.08 17.52
CA PRO A 363 4.25 -1.22 16.64
C PRO A 363 2.92 -1.58 17.34
N ASP A 364 2.89 -1.70 18.67
CA ASP A 364 1.69 -2.12 19.43
C ASP A 364 0.91 -0.97 20.11
N ASN A 365 1.33 0.30 19.96
CA ASN A 365 0.49 1.42 20.39
C ASN A 365 -0.43 1.86 19.25
N LEU A 366 -1.53 1.12 19.11
CA LEU A 366 -2.70 1.56 18.34
C LEU A 366 -3.29 2.83 18.95
N ASP A 367 -3.05 3.94 18.26
CA ASP A 367 -4.13 4.81 17.76
C ASP A 367 -5.13 5.33 18.80
N ASP A 368 -4.63 6.07 19.81
CA ASP A 368 -5.45 7.04 20.53
C ASP A 368 -4.95 8.43 20.13
N GLY A 369 -5.72 9.14 19.29
CA GLY A 369 -5.36 10.42 18.66
C GLY A 369 -5.15 11.61 19.63
N SER A 370 -4.86 11.35 20.90
CA SER A 370 -4.55 12.34 21.94
C SER A 370 -3.05 12.54 22.20
N ASP A 371 -2.18 11.80 21.49
CA ASP A 371 -0.75 11.83 21.77
C ASP A 371 -0.06 13.05 21.12
N ALA A 372 0.34 14.02 21.94
CA ALA A 372 1.12 15.22 21.56
C ALA A 372 2.47 14.88 20.87
N SER A 373 2.85 13.61 20.88
CA SER A 373 4.00 13.05 20.16
C SER A 373 3.71 12.94 18.66
N SER A 374 2.49 12.64 18.18
CA SER A 374 2.17 12.64 16.74
C SER A 374 2.31 14.03 16.10
N ALA A 375 2.08 15.08 16.90
CA ALA A 375 2.07 16.47 16.46
C ALA A 375 3.40 16.98 15.89
N PHE A 376 4.57 16.45 16.27
CA PHE A 376 5.85 16.89 15.67
C PHE A 376 6.05 16.33 14.25
N LEU A 377 5.79 15.03 14.04
CA LEU A 377 5.91 14.46 12.69
C LEU A 377 4.80 15.01 11.80
N ASP A 378 3.62 15.27 12.36
CA ASP A 378 2.51 15.87 11.65
C ASP A 378 2.74 17.36 11.35
N ALA A 379 3.30 18.14 12.28
CA ALA A 379 3.67 19.54 12.03
C ALA A 379 4.85 19.68 11.08
N LEU A 380 5.87 18.82 11.19
CA LEU A 380 6.98 18.81 10.25
C LEU A 380 6.51 18.36 8.87
N ARG A 381 5.73 17.27 8.78
CA ARG A 381 5.20 16.79 7.51
C ARG A 381 4.29 17.83 6.89
N THR A 382 3.30 18.35 7.60
CA THR A 382 2.34 19.31 7.04
C THR A 382 3.01 20.64 6.68
N ARG A 383 3.72 21.29 7.61
CA ARG A 383 4.33 22.60 7.33
C ARG A 383 5.49 22.51 6.34
N ALA A 384 6.37 21.50 6.48
CA ALA A 384 7.48 21.36 5.54
C ALA A 384 6.97 20.92 4.17
N MET A 385 5.94 20.06 4.08
CA MET A 385 5.39 19.65 2.79
C MET A 385 4.71 20.82 2.09
N ASP A 386 3.93 21.65 2.78
CA ASP A 386 3.26 22.80 2.16
C ASP A 386 4.26 23.83 1.61
N ASP A 387 5.22 24.27 2.44
CA ASP A 387 6.25 25.23 2.04
C ASP A 387 7.14 24.68 0.91
N LEU A 388 7.47 23.38 0.98
CA LEU A 388 8.33 22.74 0.00
C LEU A 388 7.59 22.44 -1.30
N LEU A 389 6.29 22.15 -1.23
CA LEU A 389 5.45 21.98 -2.40
C LEU A 389 5.31 23.31 -3.15
N GLU A 390 5.09 24.42 -2.44
CA GLU A 390 5.07 25.76 -3.06
C GLU A 390 6.40 26.07 -3.77
N ALA A 391 7.53 25.82 -3.10
CA ALA A 391 8.85 26.01 -3.69
C ALA A 391 9.12 25.04 -4.85
N ALA A 392 8.64 23.80 -4.79
CA ALA A 392 8.82 22.78 -5.83
C ALA A 392 8.05 23.13 -7.10
N LEU A 393 6.86 23.73 -6.96
CA LEU A 393 6.02 24.14 -8.09
C LEU A 393 6.68 25.22 -8.96
N GLU A 394 7.52 26.10 -8.39
CA GLU A 394 8.31 27.09 -9.13
C GLU A 394 9.21 26.41 -10.18
N TYR A 395 9.81 25.28 -9.81
CA TYR A 395 10.65 24.47 -10.70
C TYR A 395 9.87 23.46 -11.56
N GLY A 396 8.54 23.42 -11.46
CA GLY A 396 7.71 22.46 -12.17
C GLY A 396 7.74 21.04 -11.58
N ILE A 397 8.16 20.90 -10.33
CA ILE A 397 8.26 19.63 -9.61
C ILE A 397 7.02 19.46 -8.73
N ASN A 398 6.42 18.27 -8.76
CA ASN A 398 5.35 17.88 -7.86
C ASN A 398 5.93 17.00 -6.76
N LEU A 399 5.98 17.52 -5.53
CA LEU A 399 6.39 16.76 -4.36
C LEU A 399 5.23 15.86 -3.91
N LYS A 400 5.45 14.54 -3.88
CA LYS A 400 4.41 13.58 -3.46
C LYS A 400 4.48 13.24 -1.99
N ASP A 401 5.69 13.04 -1.48
CA ASP A 401 5.88 12.63 -0.10
C ASP A 401 7.20 13.13 0.48
N LEU A 402 7.18 13.39 1.78
CA LEU A 402 8.31 13.78 2.61
C LEU A 402 8.19 13.00 3.93
N ALA A 403 9.16 12.13 4.20
CA ALA A 403 9.23 11.39 5.46
C ALA A 403 10.60 11.57 6.12
N VAL A 404 10.64 11.53 7.45
CA VAL A 404 11.90 11.51 8.21
C VAL A 404 12.24 10.06 8.53
N ILE A 405 13.39 9.58 8.06
CA ILE A 405 13.88 8.21 8.30
C ILE A 405 14.61 8.15 9.63
N ASP A 406 15.60 9.03 9.80
CA ASP A 406 16.49 9.00 10.95
C ASP A 406 16.74 10.42 11.47
N ARG A 407 16.98 10.51 12.78
CA ARG A 407 17.34 11.74 13.48
C ARG A 407 18.54 11.46 14.36
N GLN A 408 19.61 12.20 14.13
CA GLN A 408 20.86 12.08 14.86
C GLN A 408 21.09 13.37 15.62
N PHE A 409 20.98 13.28 16.95
CA PHE A 409 21.35 14.36 17.85
C PHE A 409 22.86 14.29 18.09
N LYS A 410 23.56 15.39 17.87
CA LYS A 410 25.00 15.48 18.12
C LYS A 410 25.26 16.16 19.47
N GLY A 411 26.36 15.79 20.13
CA GLY A 411 26.86 16.43 21.35
C GLY A 411 26.52 15.71 22.67
N ASP A 412 27.26 16.08 23.72
CA ASP A 412 27.18 15.45 25.05
C ASP A 412 25.81 15.60 25.71
N ILE A 413 25.10 16.69 25.37
CA ILE A 413 23.75 17.01 25.89
C ILE A 413 22.72 15.97 25.45
N ALA A 414 22.83 15.43 24.22
CA ALA A 414 21.94 14.38 23.76
C ALA A 414 22.11 13.10 24.61
N SER A 415 23.36 12.74 24.93
CA SER A 415 23.66 11.57 25.76
C SER A 415 23.23 11.74 27.22
N THR A 416 23.33 12.95 27.78
CA THR A 416 22.89 13.23 29.15
C THR A 416 21.38 13.32 29.25
N MET A 417 20.71 13.89 28.25
CA MET A 417 19.25 13.92 28.20
C MET A 417 18.64 12.56 27.89
N ASP A 418 19.25 11.73 27.04
CA ASP A 418 18.84 10.33 26.88
C ASP A 418 18.99 9.57 28.22
N LYS A 419 20.04 9.83 29.00
CA LYS A 419 20.18 9.28 30.36
C LYS A 419 19.15 9.81 31.35
N LEU A 420 18.80 11.10 31.28
CA LEU A 420 17.79 11.70 32.14
C LEU A 420 16.38 11.23 31.78
N THR A 421 16.07 11.11 30.50
CA THR A 421 14.78 10.60 30.01
C THR A 421 14.63 9.11 30.27
N THR A 422 15.67 8.30 30.07
CA THR A 422 15.65 6.88 30.49
C THR A 422 15.50 6.74 31.99
N ARG A 423 16.19 7.55 32.80
CA ARG A 423 15.98 7.60 34.26
C ARG A 423 14.57 8.06 34.63
N ALA A 424 14.02 9.05 33.96
CA ALA A 424 12.66 9.55 34.23
C ALA A 424 11.60 8.51 33.82
N LEU A 425 11.77 7.84 32.68
CA LEU A 425 10.92 6.72 32.26
C LEU A 425 11.05 5.54 33.21
N GLN A 426 12.26 5.20 33.64
CA GLN A 426 12.49 4.18 34.66
C GLN A 426 11.80 4.56 35.97
N ALA A 427 11.93 5.80 36.43
CA ALA A 427 11.24 6.29 37.61
C ALA A 427 9.72 6.29 37.44
N GLN A 428 9.20 6.57 36.25
CA GLN A 428 7.77 6.49 35.94
C GLN A 428 7.27 5.04 35.93
N VAL A 429 8.04 4.11 35.37
CA VAL A 429 7.74 2.67 35.40
C VAL A 429 7.84 2.13 36.83
N GLU A 430 8.84 2.55 37.59
CA GLU A 430 8.99 2.21 39.01
C GLU A 430 7.82 2.76 39.83
N ALA A 431 7.41 4.02 39.61
CA ALA A 431 6.24 4.61 40.25
C ALA A 431 4.94 3.86 39.89
N ALA A 432 4.73 3.57 38.60
CA ALA A 432 3.57 2.81 38.15
C ALA A 432 3.57 1.36 38.69
N ASN A 433 4.74 0.73 38.80
CA ASN A 433 4.88 -0.59 39.41
C ASN A 433 4.61 -0.53 40.92
N VAL A 434 5.10 0.50 41.61
CA VAL A 434 4.80 0.73 43.04
C VAL A 434 3.31 0.96 43.24
N ASP A 435 2.64 1.73 42.38
CA ASP A 435 1.19 1.94 42.44
C ASP A 435 0.43 0.64 42.16
N ARG A 436 0.89 -0.17 41.20
CA ARG A 436 0.33 -1.50 40.94
C ARG A 436 0.52 -2.43 42.13
N GLU A 437 1.70 -2.46 42.73
CA GLU A 437 1.99 -3.23 43.95
C GLU A 437 1.14 -2.77 45.14
N ASN A 438 1.00 -1.46 45.34
CA ASN A 438 0.15 -0.89 46.38
C ASN A 438 -1.32 -1.24 46.13
N SER A 439 -1.80 -1.15 44.90
CA SER A 439 -3.17 -1.56 44.54
C SER A 439 -3.39 -3.06 44.76
N ASN A 440 -2.38 -3.90 44.49
CA ASN A 440 -2.43 -5.33 44.73
C ASN A 440 -2.42 -5.65 46.23
N LYS A 441 -1.62 -4.94 47.03
CA LYS A 441 -1.61 -5.06 48.50
C LYS A 441 -2.96 -4.67 49.10
N ILE A 442 -3.52 -3.53 48.69
CA ILE A 442 -4.85 -3.10 49.12
C ILE A 442 -5.90 -4.15 48.76
N LYS A 443 -5.89 -4.67 47.52
CA LYS A 443 -6.82 -5.74 47.11
C LYS A 443 -6.61 -7.05 47.88
N GLN A 444 -5.37 -7.39 48.24
CA GLN A 444 -5.09 -8.55 49.08
C GLN A 444 -5.64 -8.35 50.49
N GLU A 445 -5.41 -7.19 51.10
CA GLU A 445 -5.94 -6.84 52.42
C GLU A 445 -7.47 -6.83 52.42
N GLU A 446 -8.11 -6.22 51.42
CA GLU A 446 -9.56 -6.26 51.21
C GLU A 446 -10.07 -7.70 51.07
N GLY A 447 -9.36 -8.53 50.29
CA GLY A 447 -9.65 -9.96 50.16
C GLY A 447 -9.56 -10.70 51.49
N THR A 448 -8.55 -10.41 52.32
CA THR A 448 -8.42 -11.03 53.65
C THR A 448 -9.53 -10.57 54.60
N LEU A 449 -9.93 -9.29 54.52
CA LEU A 449 -11.02 -8.73 55.31
C LEU A 449 -12.36 -9.35 54.89
N ALA A 450 -12.61 -9.52 53.60
CA ALA A 450 -13.80 -10.21 53.10
C ALA A 450 -13.84 -11.67 53.56
N VAL A 451 -12.72 -12.41 53.50
CA VAL A 451 -12.64 -13.79 54.01
C VAL A 451 -12.88 -13.84 55.52
N ALA A 452 -12.35 -12.88 56.29
CA ALA A 452 -12.58 -12.80 57.73
C ALA A 452 -14.07 -12.54 58.05
N GLN A 453 -14.72 -11.62 57.32
CA GLN A 453 -16.15 -11.35 57.45
C GLN A 453 -17.01 -12.57 57.10
N VAL A 454 -16.66 -13.30 56.03
CA VAL A 454 -17.35 -14.54 55.66
C VAL A 454 -17.17 -15.60 56.74
N LYS A 455 -15.95 -15.79 57.27
CA LYS A 455 -15.71 -16.72 58.38
C LYS A 455 -16.48 -16.34 59.64
N ALA A 456 -16.59 -15.05 59.95
CA ALA A 456 -17.40 -14.57 61.08
C ALA A 456 -18.90 -14.84 60.85
N LYS A 457 -19.41 -14.58 59.65
CA LYS A 457 -20.80 -14.92 59.28
C LYS A 457 -21.07 -16.43 59.37
N VAL A 458 -20.16 -17.26 58.87
CA VAL A 458 -20.28 -18.73 58.94
C VAL A 458 -20.30 -19.22 60.39
N ARG A 459 -19.45 -18.66 61.26
CA ARG A 459 -19.48 -18.99 62.69
C ARG A 459 -20.80 -18.56 63.34
N ASN A 460 -21.33 -17.39 63.00
CA ASN A 460 -22.63 -16.94 63.51
C ASN A 460 -23.76 -17.85 63.01
N THR A 461 -23.81 -18.20 61.73
CA THR A 461 -24.85 -19.09 61.20
C THR A 461 -24.74 -20.50 61.76
N GLN A 462 -23.52 -20.98 62.04
CA GLN A 462 -23.33 -22.27 62.70
C GLN A 462 -23.80 -22.23 64.16
N ALA A 463 -23.46 -21.17 64.90
CA ALA A 463 -23.96 -20.97 66.26
C ALA A 463 -25.49 -20.82 66.31
N GLU A 464 -26.10 -20.13 65.34
CA GLU A 464 -27.55 -20.01 65.20
C GLU A 464 -28.20 -21.37 64.86
N ALA A 465 -27.59 -22.17 63.99
CA ALA A 465 -28.07 -23.51 63.67
C ALA A 465 -28.00 -24.46 64.89
N GLU A 466 -26.90 -24.39 65.66
CA GLU A 466 -26.75 -25.14 66.92
C GLU A 466 -27.80 -24.69 67.94
N ALA A 467 -28.00 -23.39 68.13
CA ALA A 467 -29.03 -22.85 69.02
C ALA A 467 -30.45 -23.28 68.58
N TYR A 468 -30.75 -23.22 67.28
CA TYR A 468 -32.04 -23.66 66.74
C TYR A 468 -32.27 -25.16 66.97
N SER A 469 -31.23 -25.99 66.83
CA SER A 469 -31.32 -27.43 67.10
C SER A 469 -31.64 -27.74 68.57
N VAL A 470 -31.07 -26.98 69.50
CA VAL A 470 -31.34 -27.11 70.95
C VAL A 470 -32.76 -26.69 71.26
N VAL A 471 -33.23 -25.57 70.71
CA VAL A 471 -34.61 -25.10 70.90
C VAL A 471 -35.62 -26.07 70.29
N ALA A 472 -35.33 -26.63 69.11
CA ALA A 472 -36.18 -27.63 68.47
C ALA A 472 -36.22 -28.93 69.29
N ALA A 473 -35.08 -29.40 69.81
CA ALA A 473 -35.02 -30.57 70.68
C ALA A 473 -35.79 -30.34 72.01
N ALA A 474 -35.67 -29.15 72.60
CA ALA A 474 -36.41 -28.77 73.80
C ALA A 474 -37.93 -28.71 73.54
N ARG A 475 -38.36 -28.15 72.40
CA ARG A 475 -39.79 -28.14 72.00
C ARG A 475 -40.32 -29.55 71.77
N ALA A 476 -39.57 -30.40 71.08
CA ALA A 476 -39.95 -31.79 70.85
C ALA A 476 -40.06 -32.58 72.17
N GLN A 477 -39.17 -32.32 73.14
CA GLN A 477 -39.28 -32.90 74.49
C GLN A 477 -40.51 -32.40 75.24
N ALA A 478 -40.83 -31.10 75.15
CA ALA A 478 -42.01 -30.52 75.78
C ALA A 478 -43.31 -31.10 75.20
N GLU A 479 -43.43 -31.18 73.87
CA GLU A 479 -44.58 -31.79 73.20
C GLU A 479 -44.73 -33.27 73.55
N ARG A 480 -43.62 -34.02 73.61
CA ARG A 480 -43.65 -35.42 74.06
C ARG A 480 -44.21 -35.55 75.47
N LEU A 481 -43.81 -34.66 76.38
CA LEU A 481 -44.24 -34.67 77.78
C LEU A 481 -45.71 -34.27 77.90
N GLU A 482 -46.20 -33.34 77.09
CA GLU A 482 -47.61 -32.96 77.02
C GLU A 482 -48.49 -34.12 76.52
N ILE A 483 -48.05 -34.82 75.46
CA ILE A 483 -48.75 -36.00 74.93
C ILE A 483 -48.76 -37.12 75.98
N GLU A 484 -47.64 -37.37 76.66
CA GLU A 484 -47.55 -38.39 77.70
C GLU A 484 -48.45 -38.05 78.92
N ALA A 485 -48.50 -36.77 79.31
CA ALA A 485 -49.38 -36.30 80.38
C ALA A 485 -50.87 -36.41 79.99
N GLN A 486 -51.24 -36.10 78.75
CA GLN A 486 -52.61 -36.30 78.25
C GLN A 486 -52.97 -37.78 78.16
N ALA A 487 -52.04 -38.63 77.73
CA ALA A 487 -52.22 -40.09 77.70
C ALA A 487 -52.39 -40.66 79.12
N GLN A 488 -51.61 -40.19 80.09
CA GLN A 488 -51.78 -40.57 81.50
C GLN A 488 -53.11 -40.06 82.06
N ALA A 489 -53.48 -38.80 81.82
CA ALA A 489 -54.74 -38.24 82.30
C ALA A 489 -55.96 -38.99 81.73
N THR A 490 -55.93 -39.35 80.45
CA THR A 490 -56.98 -40.15 79.82
C THR A 490 -57.01 -41.58 80.33
N ALA A 491 -55.85 -42.22 80.55
CA ALA A 491 -55.76 -43.52 81.18
C ALA A 491 -56.29 -43.51 82.63
N THR A 492 -55.96 -42.49 83.42
CA THR A 492 -56.48 -42.32 84.78
C THR A 492 -57.99 -42.06 84.77
N ARG A 493 -58.50 -41.27 83.83
CA ARG A 493 -59.94 -41.05 83.68
C ARG A 493 -60.68 -42.36 83.37
N LEU A 494 -60.13 -43.16 82.45
CA LEU A 494 -60.71 -44.43 82.06
C LEU A 494 -60.63 -45.48 83.18
N ALA A 495 -59.53 -45.50 83.95
CA ALA A 495 -59.40 -46.33 85.14
C ALA A 495 -60.40 -45.91 86.24
N ALA A 496 -60.58 -44.61 86.48
CA ALA A 496 -61.53 -44.11 87.46
C ALA A 496 -62.99 -44.40 87.05
N GLU A 497 -63.31 -44.35 85.77
CA GLU A 497 -64.62 -44.73 85.24
C GLU A 497 -64.88 -46.23 85.41
N ALA A 498 -63.89 -47.07 85.13
CA ALA A 498 -63.96 -48.52 85.37
C ALA A 498 -64.13 -48.86 86.86
N ASP A 499 -63.41 -48.18 87.75
CA ASP A 499 -63.56 -48.34 89.20
C ASP A 499 -64.94 -47.90 89.69
N ALA A 500 -65.48 -46.81 89.16
CA ALA A 500 -66.83 -46.34 89.48
C ALA A 500 -67.91 -47.34 89.05
N GLU A 501 -67.77 -47.95 87.88
CA GLU A 501 -68.66 -49.04 87.44
C GLU A 501 -68.52 -50.29 88.30
N ALA A 502 -67.30 -50.69 88.66
CA ALA A 502 -67.07 -51.82 89.56
C ALA A 502 -67.73 -51.60 90.93
N ILE A 503 -67.63 -50.40 91.49
CA ILE A 503 -68.30 -50.02 92.75
C ILE A 503 -69.82 -50.06 92.58
N ARG A 504 -70.37 -49.55 91.48
CA ARG A 504 -71.83 -49.61 91.23
C ARG A 504 -72.35 -51.04 91.12
N ILE A 505 -71.61 -51.91 90.43
CA ILE A 505 -71.98 -53.34 90.30
C ILE A 505 -71.90 -54.01 91.68
N LYS A 506 -70.84 -53.75 92.43
CA LYS A 506 -70.67 -54.28 93.79
C LYS A 506 -71.77 -53.80 94.74
N ALA A 507 -72.05 -52.50 94.78
CA ALA A 507 -73.12 -51.93 95.60
C ALA A 507 -74.51 -52.47 95.23
N ARG A 508 -74.77 -52.73 93.94
CA ARG A 508 -76.03 -53.37 93.50
C ARG A 508 -76.11 -54.84 93.94
N ALA A 509 -74.99 -55.57 93.94
CA ALA A 509 -74.92 -56.94 94.44
C ALA A 509 -75.15 -56.98 95.97
N ASP A 510 -74.55 -56.05 96.71
CA ASP A 510 -74.68 -55.96 98.17
C ASP A 510 -76.13 -55.58 98.59
N ALA A 511 -76.81 -54.73 97.82
CA ALA A 511 -78.21 -54.35 98.07
C ALA A 511 -79.23 -55.50 97.86
N ALA A 512 -78.87 -56.56 97.14
CA ALA A 512 -79.76 -57.70 96.84
C ALA A 512 -79.74 -58.79 97.92
N VAL A 513 -78.94 -58.67 98.98
CA VAL A 513 -78.81 -59.67 100.04
C VAL A 513 -79.97 -59.54 101.05
N THR A 514 -80.89 -60.51 101.03
CA THR A 514 -82.09 -60.54 101.91
C THR A 514 -81.88 -61.22 103.27
N ASP A 515 -80.70 -61.78 103.53
CA ASP A 515 -80.40 -62.51 104.78
C ASP A 515 -79.79 -61.57 105.84
N THR A 516 -80.49 -61.42 106.98
CA THR A 516 -80.10 -60.51 108.09
C THR A 516 -78.75 -60.85 108.72
N PHE A 517 -78.30 -62.11 108.70
CA PHE A 517 -76.99 -62.49 109.26
C PHE A 517 -75.83 -62.10 108.32
N ALA A 518 -76.06 -62.13 107.00
CA ALA A 518 -75.05 -61.76 106.01
C ALA A 518 -74.73 -60.25 106.05
N ARG A 519 -75.72 -59.41 106.35
CA ARG A 519 -75.56 -57.95 106.46
C ARG A 519 -74.66 -57.53 107.62
N GLU A 520 -74.68 -58.26 108.74
CA GLU A 520 -73.81 -58.01 109.90
C GLU A 520 -72.37 -58.51 109.67
N MET A 521 -72.20 -59.61 108.93
CA MET A 521 -70.86 -60.07 108.52
C MET A 521 -70.20 -59.10 107.53
N GLU A 522 -70.98 -58.43 106.70
CA GLU A 522 -70.48 -57.43 105.75
C GLU A 522 -69.98 -56.16 106.44
N THR A 523 -70.70 -55.64 107.45
CA THR A 523 -70.21 -54.49 108.24
C THR A 523 -68.91 -54.82 108.96
N ARG A 524 -68.76 -56.03 109.52
CA ARG A 524 -67.50 -56.48 110.11
C ARG A 524 -66.37 -56.61 109.07
N ARG A 525 -66.67 -57.04 107.84
CA ARG A 525 -65.67 -57.08 106.76
C ARG A 525 -65.22 -55.69 106.34
N MET A 526 -66.14 -54.72 106.30
CA MET A 526 -65.81 -53.31 106.06
C MET A 526 -64.90 -52.76 107.19
N GLU A 527 -65.18 -53.08 108.45
CA GLU A 527 -64.30 -52.70 109.58
C GLU A 527 -62.91 -53.32 109.47
N VAL A 528 -62.80 -54.61 109.13
CA VAL A 528 -61.50 -55.28 108.93
C VAL A 528 -60.73 -54.67 107.75
N SER A 529 -61.41 -54.33 106.66
CA SER A 529 -60.78 -53.65 105.52
C SER A 529 -60.30 -52.23 105.89
N ARG A 530 -61.05 -51.52 106.74
CA ARG A 530 -60.71 -50.20 107.26
C ARG A 530 -59.47 -50.29 108.16
N VAL A 531 -59.40 -51.27 109.06
CA VAL A 531 -58.21 -51.50 109.90
C VAL A 531 -56.99 -51.91 109.06
N LYS A 532 -57.17 -52.67 107.97
CA LYS A 532 -56.06 -53.04 107.07
C LYS A 532 -55.51 -51.85 106.28
N ALA A 533 -56.35 -50.93 105.83
CA ALA A 533 -55.93 -49.77 105.05
C ALA A 533 -55.18 -48.70 105.87
N PHE A 534 -55.51 -48.54 107.15
CA PHE A 534 -54.96 -47.47 108.01
C PHE A 534 -54.04 -47.97 109.14
N GLY A 535 -53.83 -49.29 109.25
CA GLY A 535 -52.89 -49.92 110.18
C GLY A 535 -53.42 -50.08 111.62
N HIS A 536 -52.94 -51.11 112.34
CA HIS A 536 -53.49 -51.56 113.64
C HIS A 536 -53.45 -50.56 114.82
N LYS A 537 -52.84 -49.37 114.66
CA LYS A 537 -52.73 -48.34 115.72
C LYS A 537 -53.56 -47.09 115.46
N THR A 538 -54.35 -47.02 114.38
CA THR A 538 -55.24 -45.87 114.14
C THR A 538 -56.54 -46.00 114.93
N VAL A 539 -56.79 -45.01 115.80
CA VAL A 539 -58.06 -44.85 116.53
C VAL A 539 -58.98 -43.98 115.68
N PHE A 540 -60.07 -44.55 115.18
CA PHE A 540 -61.08 -43.80 114.43
C PHE A 540 -62.08 -43.19 115.40
N VAL A 541 -62.06 -41.87 115.51
CA VAL A 541 -63.07 -41.11 116.27
C VAL A 541 -64.35 -41.02 115.42
N PRO A 542 -65.53 -41.41 115.94
CA PRO A 542 -66.79 -41.25 115.22
C PRO A 542 -67.06 -39.77 114.91
N THR A 543 -67.26 -39.43 113.63
CA THR A 543 -67.46 -38.05 113.15
C THR A 543 -68.91 -37.56 113.24
N GLU A 544 -69.63 -37.97 114.29
CA GLU A 544 -70.98 -37.48 114.59
C GLU A 544 -70.99 -36.87 116.00
N GLY A 545 -70.41 -35.67 116.14
CA GLY A 545 -70.41 -34.92 117.39
C GLY A 545 -69.60 -33.62 117.34
N LEU A 546 -70.30 -32.49 117.53
CA LEU A 546 -69.97 -31.06 117.73
C LEU A 546 -68.54 -30.45 117.68
N GLY A 547 -67.45 -31.17 117.37
CA GLY A 547 -66.07 -30.67 117.36
C GLY A 547 -65.47 -30.35 115.98
N ALA A 548 -66.25 -30.37 114.91
CA ALA A 548 -65.78 -30.44 113.51
C ALA A 548 -65.29 -29.12 112.86
N HIS A 549 -64.92 -28.07 113.61
CA HIS A 549 -64.60 -26.76 113.01
C HIS A 549 -63.16 -26.25 113.12
N MET A 550 -62.20 -27.00 113.68
CA MET A 550 -60.81 -26.50 113.83
C MET A 550 -59.73 -27.24 113.00
N GLY A 551 -60.06 -28.30 112.25
CA GLY A 551 -59.05 -29.09 111.51
C GLY A 551 -58.67 -28.56 110.12
N ASN A 552 -59.47 -27.67 109.53
CA ASN A 552 -59.36 -27.33 108.10
C ASN A 552 -58.31 -26.25 107.78
N THR A 553 -57.58 -25.73 108.77
CA THR A 553 -56.65 -24.60 108.59
C THR A 553 -55.16 -24.99 108.65
N MET A 554 -54.80 -26.22 109.04
CA MET A 554 -53.38 -26.64 109.04
C MET A 554 -52.91 -27.30 107.73
N ALA A 555 -53.81 -27.82 106.89
CA ALA A 555 -53.43 -28.56 105.68
C ALA A 555 -53.03 -27.66 104.48
N VAL A 556 -53.40 -26.38 104.49
CA VAL A 556 -53.07 -25.43 103.40
C VAL A 556 -51.66 -24.82 103.56
N GLY A 557 -51.06 -24.91 104.75
CA GLY A 557 -49.76 -24.29 105.06
C GLY A 557 -48.51 -25.07 104.62
N MET A 558 -48.62 -26.37 104.31
CA MET A 558 -47.44 -27.20 103.96
C MET A 558 -47.20 -27.33 102.44
N GLY A 559 -48.11 -26.86 101.58
CA GLY A 559 -47.96 -26.97 100.12
C GLY A 559 -47.10 -25.88 99.45
N ALA A 560 -46.81 -24.78 100.13
CA ALA A 560 -46.21 -23.59 99.53
C ALA A 560 -44.66 -23.53 99.61
N HIS A 561 -43.98 -24.57 100.12
CA HIS A 561 -42.53 -24.52 100.42
C HIS A 561 -41.63 -25.48 99.62
N MET A 562 -42.13 -26.14 98.57
CA MET A 562 -41.29 -26.99 97.70
C MET A 562 -41.04 -26.42 96.29
N GLY A 563 -41.55 -25.22 95.96
CA GLY A 563 -41.41 -24.62 94.62
C GLY A 563 -40.28 -23.60 94.44
N ALA A 564 -39.45 -23.33 95.46
CA ALA A 564 -38.53 -22.19 95.47
C ALA A 564 -37.04 -22.53 95.29
N THR A 565 -36.66 -23.79 95.03
CA THR A 565 -35.25 -24.23 94.99
C THR A 565 -34.70 -24.62 93.61
N ASP A 566 -35.48 -24.53 92.52
CA ASP A 566 -35.02 -24.92 91.18
C ASP A 566 -34.62 -23.76 90.25
N ALA A 567 -34.52 -22.54 90.78
CA ALA A 567 -34.05 -21.37 90.02
C ALA A 567 -32.61 -20.98 90.36
N GLN A 568 -31.65 -21.91 90.20
CA GLN A 568 -30.22 -21.58 90.09
C GLN A 568 -29.42 -22.75 89.50
N LYS A 569 -29.35 -22.80 88.17
CA LYS A 569 -28.16 -23.20 87.40
C LYS A 569 -28.23 -22.66 85.98
#